data_AF-A0A8T6FMC1-F1
#
_entry.id   AF-A0A8T6FMC1-F1
#
_cell.length_a   1.000
_cell.length_b   1.000
_cell.length_c   1.000
_cell.angle_alpha   90.00
_cell.angle_beta   90.00
_cell.angle_gamma   90.00
#
_symmetry.space_group_name_H-M   'P 1'
#
loop_
_entity.id
_entity.type
_entity.pdbx_description
1 polymer ?
#
loop_
_entity_poly.entity_id
_entity_poly.type
_entity_poly.pdbx_seq_one_letter_code
_entity_poly.pdbx_strand_id
1 'polypeptide(L)' 'MAYCGSMKTTIDIHDELLARAKRLANETGQPLRAVVEEGLRLVCADSAPTNGYSVPDLRRGDVDAPDTLGRNCER' A
#
# COMPACT_ATOMS: atom_id res chain seq x y z
N MET A 1 17.04 9.56 -10.52
CA MET A 1 16.61 9.85 -11.90
C MET A 1 15.08 9.76 -11.94
N ALA A 2 14.39 10.90 -11.93
CA ALA A 2 12.94 10.93 -12.12
C ALA A 2 12.67 10.93 -13.62
N TYR A 3 12.12 9.82 -14.14
CA TYR A 3 11.74 9.73 -15.54
C TYR A 3 10.52 10.63 -15.77
N CYS A 4 10.75 11.80 -16.39
CA CYS A 4 9.70 12.75 -16.78
C CYS A 4 9.03 12.31 -18.09
N GLY A 5 8.44 11.11 -18.11
CA GLY A 5 7.80 10.57 -19.30
C GLY A 5 6.51 9.84 -18.96
N SER A 6 5.35 10.40 -19.36
CA SER A 6 4.11 9.62 -19.36
C SER A 6 4.12 8.68 -20.55
N MET A 7 4.04 7.38 -20.31
CA MET A 7 3.94 6.37 -21.36
C MET A 7 2.48 6.15 -21.77
N LYS A 8 2.25 5.89 -23.06
CA LYS A 8 0.94 5.43 -23.54
C LYS A 8 0.90 3.91 -23.35
N THR A 9 0.01 3.45 -22.49
CA THR A 9 -0.20 2.03 -22.23
C THR A 9 -1.53 1.58 -22.80
N THR A 10 -1.54 0.45 -23.50
CA THR A 10 -2.77 -0.24 -23.90
C THR A 10 -3.02 -1.35 -22.90
N ILE A 11 -4.18 -1.34 -22.24
CA ILE A 11 -4.60 -2.37 -21.29
C ILE A 11 -6.03 -2.80 -21.65
N ASP A 12 -6.34 -4.06 -21.39
CA ASP A 12 -7.70 -4.58 -21.52
C ASP A 12 -8.51 -4.19 -20.28
N ILE A 13 -9.69 -3.58 -20.47
CA ILE A 13 -10.57 -3.12 -19.40
C ILE A 13 -12.00 -3.45 -19.79
N HIS A 14 -12.77 -4.03 -18.86
CA HIS A 14 -14.20 -4.24 -19.05
C HIS A 14 -14.94 -2.93 -19.36
N ASP A 15 -15.82 -2.97 -20.37
CA ASP A 15 -16.57 -1.80 -20.84
C ASP A 15 -17.35 -1.08 -19.73
N GLU A 16 -17.92 -1.84 -18.80
CA GLU A 16 -18.65 -1.29 -17.66
C GLU A 16 -17.75 -0.42 -16.76
N LEU A 17 -16.50 -0.84 -16.54
CA LEU A 17 -15.55 -0.10 -15.72
C LEU A 17 -15.10 1.17 -16.47
N LEU A 18 -14.84 1.06 -17.76
CA LEU A 18 -14.50 2.21 -18.61
C LEU A 18 -15.63 3.25 -18.65
N ALA A 19 -16.89 2.80 -18.73
CA ALA A 19 -18.06 3.68 -18.70
C ALA A 19 -18.17 4.45 -17.37
N ARG A 20 -17.95 3.77 -16.24
CA ARG A 20 -17.93 4.42 -14.92
C ARG A 20 -16.81 5.44 -14.79
N ALA A 21 -15.60 5.09 -15.25
CA ALA A 21 -14.46 6.00 -15.21
C ALA A 21 -14.68 7.26 -16.07
N LYS A 22 -15.28 7.11 -17.26
CA LYS A 22 -15.68 8.24 -18.12
C LYS A 22 -16.71 9.14 -17.46
N ARG A 23 -17.72 8.54 -16.81
CA ARG A 23 -18.74 9.31 -16.08
C ARG A 23 -18.10 10.11 -14.95
N LEU A 24 -17.24 9.49 -14.16
CA LEU A 24 -16.53 10.16 -13.07
C LEU A 24 -15.67 11.32 -13.59
N ALA A 25 -14.92 11.10 -14.67
CA ALA A 25 -14.11 12.15 -15.32
C ALA A 25 -14.95 13.36 -15.76
N ASN A 26 -16.13 13.12 -16.33
CA ASN A 26 -17.05 14.19 -16.73
C ASN A 26 -17.62 14.94 -15.52
N GLU A 27 -18.00 14.23 -14.45
CA GLU A 27 -18.56 14.82 -13.24
C GLU A 27 -17.52 15.66 -12.48
N THR A 28 -16.25 15.26 -12.46
CA THR A 28 -15.17 15.97 -11.77
C THR A 28 -14.46 17.01 -12.65
N GLY A 29 -14.76 17.05 -13.95
CA GLY A 29 -14.07 17.92 -14.91
C GLY A 29 -12.60 17.55 -15.12
N GLN A 30 -12.23 16.29 -14.84
CA GLN A 30 -10.86 15.80 -14.96
C GLN A 30 -10.69 14.96 -16.24
N PRO A 31 -9.49 14.92 -16.84
CA PRO A 31 -9.24 14.00 -17.94
C PRO A 31 -9.32 12.55 -17.45
N LEU A 32 -9.85 11.64 -18.28
CA LEU A 32 -9.94 10.20 -17.97
C LEU A 32 -8.59 9.61 -17.52
N ARG A 33 -7.47 10.08 -18.09
CA ARG A 33 -6.12 9.68 -17.69
C ARG A 33 -5.85 9.93 -16.21
N ALA A 34 -6.26 11.08 -15.68
CA ALA A 34 -6.05 11.42 -14.27
C ALA A 34 -6.86 10.51 -13.35
N VAL A 35 -8.11 10.19 -13.72
CA VAL A 35 -8.97 9.25 -12.98
C VAL A 35 -8.33 7.86 -12.92
N VAL A 36 -7.81 7.37 -14.05
CA VAL A 36 -7.14 6.07 -14.13
C VAL A 36 -5.83 6.07 -13.31
N GLU A 37 -5.01 7.11 -13.45
CA GLU A 37 -3.75 7.25 -12.68
C GLU A 37 -3.99 7.30 -11.18
N GLU A 38 -5.03 8.03 -10.74
CA GLU A 38 -5.40 8.11 -9.32
C GLU A 38 -5.88 6.76 -8.79
N GLY A 39 -6.76 6.07 -9.54
CA GLY A 39 -7.21 4.73 -9.16
C GLY A 39 -6.04 3.74 -8.99
N LEU A 40 -5.09 3.76 -9.92
CA LEU A 40 -3.87 2.94 -9.83
C LEU A 40 -3.02 3.33 -8.62
N ARG A 41 -2.86 4.62 -8.33
CA ARG A 41 -2.10 5.11 -7.17
C ARG A 41 -2.71 4.62 -5.86
N LEU A 42 -4.03 4.68 -5.71
CA LEU A 42 -4.74 4.24 -4.51
C LEU A 42 -4.56 2.73 -4.28
N VAL A 43 -4.74 1.92 -5.32
CA VAL A 43 -4.57 0.46 -5.23
C VAL A 43 -3.12 0.09 -4.90
N CYS A 44 -2.14 0.75 -5.52
CA CYS A 44 -0.73 0.50 -5.21
C CYS A 44 -0.33 0.98 -3.81
N ALA A 45 -0.92 2.05 -3.30
CA ALA A 45 -0.69 2.53 -1.93
C ALA A 45 -1.26 1.55 -0.89
N ASP A 46 -2.43 0.98 -1.16
CA ASP A 46 -3.06 -0.05 -0.31
C ASP A 46 -2.29 -1.37 -0.35
N SER A 47 -1.71 -1.70 -1.50
CA SER A 47 -0.88 -2.90 -1.71
C SER A 47 0.57 -2.74 -1.27
N ALA A 48 1.01 -1.53 -0.89
CA ALA A 48 2.31 -1.37 -0.28
C ALA A 48 2.26 -2.18 1.02
N PRO A 49 3.16 -3.17 1.22
CA PRO A 49 3.22 -3.84 2.52
C PRO A 49 3.38 -2.71 3.54
N THR A 50 2.43 -2.58 4.47
CA THR A 50 2.63 -1.77 5.67
C THR A 50 3.98 -2.18 6.18
N ASN A 51 4.96 -1.31 5.92
CA ASN A 51 6.38 -1.60 5.99
C ASN A 51 6.59 -2.41 7.24
N GLY A 52 6.94 -3.70 7.04
CA GLY A 52 6.97 -4.68 8.11
C GLY A 52 7.62 -4.02 9.31
N TYR A 53 6.90 -3.96 10.42
CA TYR A 53 7.40 -3.36 11.64
C TYR A 53 8.78 -3.97 11.89
N SER A 54 9.83 -3.21 11.56
CA SER A 54 11.20 -3.64 11.72
C SER A 54 11.48 -3.37 13.17
N VAL A 55 11.35 -4.42 13.98
CA VAL A 55 11.90 -4.42 15.33
C VAL A 55 13.38 -4.05 15.19
N PRO A 56 13.82 -2.89 15.70
CA PRO A 56 15.25 -2.69 15.86
C PRO A 56 15.75 -3.81 16.77
N ASP A 57 16.87 -4.45 16.42
CA ASP A 57 17.51 -5.46 17.27
C ASP A 57 18.05 -4.78 18.53
N LEU A 58 17.13 -4.47 19.43
CA LEU A 58 17.37 -4.04 20.79
C LEU A 58 17.20 -5.30 21.62
N ARG A 59 18.26 -6.09 21.72
CA ARG A 59 18.39 -7.05 22.82
C ARG A 59 18.41 -6.27 24.13
N ARG A 60 17.22 -5.96 24.66
CA ARG A 60 17.04 -5.42 26.00
C ARG A 60 16.71 -6.58 26.93
N GLY A 61 17.75 -7.32 27.25
CA GLY A 61 17.75 -8.34 28.29
C GLY A 61 19.16 -8.37 28.86
N ASP A 62 19.28 -8.14 30.15
CA ASP A 62 20.52 -8.44 30.86
C ASP A 62 20.54 -9.95 31.07
N VAL A 63 21.58 -10.64 30.58
CA VAL A 63 21.73 -12.10 30.72
C VAL A 63 21.80 -12.50 32.20
N ASP A 64 22.25 -11.59 33.06
CA ASP A 64 22.37 -11.80 34.49
C ASP A 64 21.15 -11.28 35.27
N ALA A 65 20.13 -10.73 34.59
CA ALA A 65 18.88 -10.39 35.26
C ALA A 65 18.18 -11.67 35.73
N PRO A 66 17.66 -11.70 36.97
CA PRO A 66 16.86 -12.81 37.44
C PRO A 66 15.65 -12.99 36.51
N ASP A 67 15.44 -14.20 36.01
CA ASP A 67 14.26 -14.54 35.23
C ASP A 67 13.00 -14.32 36.09
N THR A 68 12.28 -13.24 35.83
CA THR A 68 11.06 -12.87 36.56
C THR A 68 9.83 -13.59 36.02
N LEU A 69 9.94 -14.33 34.91
CA LEU A 69 8.84 -15.08 34.29
C LEU A 69 8.81 -16.55 34.68
N GLY A 70 9.84 -17.04 35.38
CA GLY A 70 10.05 -18.47 35.66
C GLY A 70 9.12 -19.13 36.69
N ARG A 71 7.86 -18.68 36.89
CA ARG A 71 6.99 -19.30 37.91
C ARG A 71 5.50 -19.48 37.62
N ASN A 72 5.03 -19.48 36.37
CA ASN A 72 3.59 -19.69 36.13
C ASN A 72 3.30 -20.81 35.12
N CYS A 73 3.74 -22.03 35.41
CA CYS A 73 3.32 -23.24 34.68
C CYS A 73 2.98 -24.38 35.65
N GLU A 74 2.06 -24.17 36.59
CA GLU A 74 1.43 -25.28 37.34
C GLU A 74 -0.05 -24.97 37.59
N ARG A 75 -0.92 -25.35 36.62
CA ARG A 75 -2.05 -26.24 36.89
C ARG A 75 -2.60 -26.84 35.59
#